data_AF-A0A3D0CYC4-F1
#
_entry.id   AF-A0A3D0CYC4-F1
#
_cell.length_a   1.000
_cell.length_b   1.000
_cell.length_c   1.000
_cell.angle_alpha   90.00
_cell.angle_beta   90.00
_cell.angle_gamma   90.00
#
_symmetry.space_group_name_H-M   'P 1'
#
loop_
_entity.id
_entity.type
_entity.pdbx_description
1 polymer ?
#
loop_
_entity_poly.entity_id
_entity_poly.type
_entity_poly.pdbx_seq_one_letter_code
_entity_poly.pdbx_strand_id
1 'polypeptide(L)'
;MRRSLGIVALPPADQARARPVRAQASVAIAPWGVVLIWTALAPILTWPLAAHLSTAVAGPPGDNFEYLWKVWWVRHALLDLGRSPLFNPDIFAPVGYPLALSETTLAHLLPSLPLTLAFGEVASYNLLMLASFVLSGLAMWLLAWRLTGQRGAAWLAGLVWAFSPYRVAHLGAGHLPLMGTAWLPLCFLYADRAIRSGRRRDG
;
A
#
# COMPACT_ATOMS: atom_id res chain seq x y z
N MET A 1 -60.36 0.05 -33.43
CA MET A 1 -59.67 0.05 -32.13
C MET A 1 -58.24 0.61 -32.30
N ARG A 2 -58.03 1.91 -32.02
CA ARG A 2 -56.70 2.54 -31.99
C ARG A 2 -56.26 2.63 -30.51
N ARG A 3 -55.21 1.89 -30.11
CA ARG A 3 -54.56 2.08 -28.80
C ARG A 3 -53.63 3.29 -28.90
N SER A 4 -53.93 4.35 -28.17
CA SER A 4 -52.99 5.46 -27.97
C SER A 4 -51.83 4.98 -27.11
N LEU A 5 -50.61 5.13 -27.63
CA LEU A 5 -49.38 4.95 -26.85
C LEU A 5 -49.26 6.16 -25.93
N GLY A 6 -49.58 5.96 -24.64
CA GLY A 6 -49.39 6.97 -23.60
C GLY A 6 -47.90 7.22 -23.40
N ILE A 7 -47.40 8.34 -23.91
CA ILE A 7 -46.07 8.85 -23.57
C ILE A 7 -46.16 9.36 -22.13
N VAL A 8 -45.57 8.62 -21.20
CA VAL A 8 -45.38 9.06 -19.82
C VAL A 8 -44.18 10.01 -19.82
N ALA A 9 -44.42 11.29 -19.50
CA ALA A 9 -43.36 12.24 -19.29
C ALA A 9 -42.51 11.81 -18.09
N LEU A 10 -41.20 11.66 -18.30
CA LEU A 10 -40.26 11.48 -17.19
C LEU A 10 -40.38 12.69 -16.27
N PRO A 11 -40.43 12.49 -14.93
CA PRO A 11 -40.39 13.62 -14.01
C PRO A 11 -39.16 14.48 -14.34
N PRO A 12 -39.28 15.82 -14.23
CA PRO A 12 -38.13 16.70 -14.40
C PRO A 12 -37.02 16.17 -13.50
N ALA A 13 -35.76 16.24 -13.96
CA ALA A 13 -34.58 15.88 -13.21
C ALA A 13 -34.54 16.75 -11.95
N ASP A 14 -35.32 16.33 -10.96
CA ASP A 14 -35.40 16.96 -9.67
C ASP A 14 -33.99 16.81 -9.17
N GLN A 15 -33.40 17.98 -8.93
CA GLN A 15 -32.02 18.13 -8.55
C GLN A 15 -31.81 17.12 -7.44
N ALA A 16 -31.15 15.99 -7.77
CA ALA A 16 -30.42 15.22 -6.81
C ALA A 16 -29.33 16.18 -6.36
N ARG A 17 -29.72 17.13 -5.50
CA ARG A 17 -28.84 18.02 -4.77
C ARG A 17 -28.01 17.02 -4.01
N ALA A 18 -26.85 16.69 -4.58
CA ALA A 18 -25.83 15.93 -3.92
C ALA A 18 -25.71 16.62 -2.57
N ARG A 19 -26.24 15.97 -1.53
CA ARG A 19 -26.16 16.50 -0.17
C ARG A 19 -24.69 16.86 -0.02
N PRO A 20 -24.34 18.11 0.33
CA PRO A 20 -22.95 18.45 0.49
C PRO A 20 -22.38 17.42 1.44
N VAL A 21 -21.39 16.64 0.98
CA VAL A 21 -20.67 15.67 1.81
C VAL A 21 -19.96 16.52 2.86
N ARG A 22 -20.67 16.83 3.94
CA ARG A 22 -20.25 17.74 4.97
C ARG A 22 -19.81 16.89 6.14
N ALA A 23 -18.57 16.45 6.07
CA ALA A 23 -17.78 16.08 7.22
C ALA A 23 -16.33 16.49 6.94
N GLN A 24 -16.04 17.77 7.13
CA GLN A 24 -14.71 18.35 6.95
C GLN A 24 -13.91 18.17 8.24
N ALA A 25 -13.46 16.95 8.52
CA ALA A 25 -12.38 16.80 9.49
C ALA A 25 -11.10 17.33 8.84
N SER A 26 -10.38 18.23 9.52
CA SER A 26 -9.02 18.55 9.11
C SER A 26 -8.22 17.26 9.10
N VAL A 27 -7.46 17.03 8.03
CA VAL A 27 -6.45 15.96 8.02
C VAL A 27 -5.35 16.45 8.95
N ALA A 28 -5.54 16.25 10.25
CA ALA A 28 -4.46 16.31 11.20
C ALA A 28 -3.49 15.17 10.89
N ILE A 29 -2.22 15.36 11.25
CA ILE A 29 -1.28 14.23 11.41
C ILE A 29 -2.03 13.16 12.22
N ALA A 30 -2.02 11.91 11.74
CA ALA A 30 -2.69 10.82 12.45
C ALA A 30 -2.22 10.85 13.92
N PRO A 31 -3.14 10.84 14.90
CA PRO A 31 -2.74 10.82 16.29
C PRO A 31 -1.78 9.64 16.53
N TRP A 32 -0.72 9.84 17.31
CA TRP A 32 0.27 8.78 17.59
C TRP A 32 -0.39 7.47 18.06
N GLY A 33 -1.50 7.55 18.81
CA GLY A 33 -2.28 6.38 19.19
C GLY A 33 -2.80 5.56 18.01
N VAL A 34 -3.21 6.20 16.91
CA VAL A 34 -3.66 5.51 15.68
C VAL A 34 -2.49 4.78 15.03
N VAL A 35 -1.33 5.44 14.93
CA VAL A 35 -0.09 4.84 14.40
C VAL A 35 0.30 3.62 15.23
N LEU A 36 0.35 3.75 16.56
CA LEU A 36 0.69 2.66 17.47
C LEU A 36 -0.27 1.46 17.33
N ILE A 37 -1.57 1.71 17.19
CA ILE A 37 -2.56 0.64 16.98
C ILE A 37 -2.30 -0.09 15.66
N TRP A 38 -2.07 0.61 14.55
CA TRP A 38 -1.77 -0.06 13.27
C TRP A 38 -0.46 -0.86 13.34
N THR A 39 0.57 -0.28 13.96
CA THR A 39 1.85 -0.96 14.20
C THR A 39 1.69 -2.21 15.08
N ALA A 40 0.74 -2.23 16.01
CA ALA A 40 0.43 -3.41 16.82
C ALA A 40 -0.45 -4.43 16.07
N LEU A 41 -1.43 -3.97 15.29
CA LEU A 41 -2.35 -4.84 14.56
C LEU A 41 -1.65 -5.65 13.47
N ALA A 42 -0.69 -5.06 12.76
CA ALA A 42 0.05 -5.75 11.70
C ALA A 42 0.70 -7.07 12.17
N PRO A 43 1.55 -7.11 13.21
CA PRO A 43 2.15 -8.36 13.68
C PRO A 43 1.14 -9.32 14.32
N ILE A 44 0.08 -8.82 14.97
CA ILE A 44 -0.97 -9.67 15.56
C ILE A 44 -1.75 -10.42 14.47
N LEU A 45 -2.20 -9.70 13.44
CA LEU A 45 -3.05 -10.25 12.38
C LEU A 45 -2.27 -10.99 11.28
N THR A 46 -0.94 -10.86 11.26
CA THR A 46 -0.05 -11.61 10.37
C THR A 46 0.76 -12.68 11.09
N TRP A 47 0.39 -13.01 12.33
CA TRP A 47 1.03 -14.09 13.08
C TRP A 47 1.04 -15.40 12.28
N PRO A 48 2.15 -16.18 12.27
CA PRO A 48 3.34 -16.06 13.10
C PRO A 48 4.51 -15.27 12.49
N LEU A 49 4.29 -14.45 11.46
CA LEU A 49 5.37 -13.75 10.74
C LEU A 49 6.31 -12.97 11.67
N ALA A 50 5.74 -12.23 12.63
CA ALA A 50 6.52 -11.43 13.57
C ALA A 50 7.41 -12.27 14.51
N ALA A 51 7.04 -13.51 14.82
CA ALA A 51 7.88 -14.41 15.61
C ALA A 51 9.05 -15.00 14.81
N HIS A 52 8.91 -15.07 13.49
CA HIS A 52 9.93 -15.61 12.58
C HIS A 52 10.58 -14.53 11.72
N LEU A 53 10.64 -13.30 12.23
CA LEU A 53 11.01 -12.11 11.46
C LEU A 53 12.34 -12.26 10.71
N SER A 54 13.35 -12.88 11.31
CA SER A 54 14.67 -13.10 10.71
C SER A 54 14.93 -14.54 10.26
N THR A 55 14.00 -15.47 10.50
CA THR A 55 14.23 -16.91 10.34
C THR A 55 13.40 -17.57 9.24
N ALA A 56 12.28 -16.96 8.84
CA ALA A 56 11.43 -17.48 7.78
C ALA A 56 10.73 -16.36 7.00
N VAL A 57 10.28 -16.66 5.80
CA VAL A 57 9.39 -15.81 4.99
C VAL A 57 8.04 -16.48 4.84
N ALA A 58 6.97 -15.70 4.69
CA ALA A 58 5.62 -16.25 4.49
C ALA A 58 5.50 -16.93 3.11
N GLY A 59 4.73 -18.02 3.07
CA GLY A 59 4.40 -18.73 1.84
C GLY A 59 5.35 -19.87 1.44
N PRO A 60 4.94 -20.71 0.48
CA PRO A 60 5.83 -21.69 -0.12
C PRO A 60 6.96 -21.00 -0.90
N PRO A 61 8.06 -21.70 -1.23
CA PRO A 61 9.10 -21.13 -2.08
C PRO A 61 8.57 -20.72 -3.45
N GLY A 62 8.78 -19.45 -3.79
CA GLY A 62 8.39 -18.83 -5.05
C GLY A 62 8.86 -17.38 -5.08
N ASP A 63 7.95 -16.45 -5.39
CA ASP A 63 8.23 -15.02 -5.51
C ASP A 63 8.83 -14.40 -4.23
N ASN A 64 8.49 -14.94 -3.04
CA ASN A 64 9.12 -14.52 -1.78
C ASN A 64 10.65 -14.58 -1.82
N PHE A 65 11.23 -15.64 -2.38
CA PHE A 65 12.69 -15.79 -2.51
C PHE A 65 13.26 -14.85 -3.56
N GLU A 66 12.54 -14.58 -4.64
CA GLU A 66 12.96 -13.59 -5.63
C GLU A 66 13.05 -12.19 -5.01
N TYR A 67 12.04 -11.77 -4.26
CA TYR A 67 12.06 -10.46 -3.60
C TYR A 67 13.07 -10.38 -2.47
N LEU A 68 13.29 -11.46 -1.73
CA LEU A 68 14.38 -11.55 -0.76
C LEU A 68 15.74 -11.40 -1.45
N TRP A 69 15.94 -12.06 -2.60
CA TRP A 69 17.12 -11.90 -3.42
C TRP A 69 17.27 -10.47 -3.94
N LYS A 70 16.19 -9.77 -4.33
CA LYS A 70 16.25 -8.35 -4.72
C LYS A 70 16.69 -7.46 -3.55
N VAL A 71 16.21 -7.73 -2.34
CA VAL A 71 16.64 -7.02 -1.12
C VAL A 71 18.14 -7.23 -0.86
N TRP A 72 18.64 -8.45 -1.01
CA TRP A 72 20.06 -8.76 -0.94
C TRP A 72 20.85 -8.03 -2.05
N TRP A 73 20.36 -8.11 -3.29
CA TRP A 73 21.02 -7.57 -4.46
C TRP A 73 21.21 -6.07 -4.38
N VAL A 74 20.24 -5.32 -3.85
CA VAL A 74 20.38 -3.87 -3.64
C VAL A 74 21.59 -3.55 -2.77
N ARG A 75 21.74 -4.26 -1.65
CA ARG A 75 22.92 -4.12 -0.78
C ARG A 75 24.20 -4.52 -1.51
N HIS A 76 24.21 -5.70 -2.11
CA HIS A 76 25.40 -6.26 -2.77
C HIS A 76 25.88 -5.37 -3.93
N ALA A 77 24.98 -4.96 -4.82
CA ALA A 77 25.29 -4.12 -5.95
C ALA A 77 25.86 -2.76 -5.52
N LEU A 78 25.26 -2.12 -4.52
CA LEU A 78 25.66 -0.79 -4.07
C LEU A 78 26.95 -0.81 -3.23
N LEU A 79 27.05 -1.74 -2.27
CA LEU A 79 28.10 -1.70 -1.25
C LEU A 79 29.29 -2.61 -1.56
N ASP A 80 29.06 -3.75 -2.20
CA ASP A 80 30.14 -4.70 -2.48
C ASP A 80 30.69 -4.50 -3.90
N LEU A 81 29.83 -4.16 -4.85
CA LEU A 81 30.20 -4.03 -6.27
C LEU A 81 30.31 -2.58 -6.77
N GLY A 82 29.79 -1.60 -6.02
CA GLY A 82 29.82 -0.18 -6.40
C GLY A 82 29.08 0.14 -7.71
N ARG A 83 28.02 -0.60 -8.03
CA ARG A 83 27.25 -0.46 -9.28
C ARG A 83 25.75 -0.23 -9.05
N SER A 84 25.07 0.16 -10.12
CA SER A 84 23.62 0.34 -10.09
C SER A 84 22.90 -0.98 -9.77
N PRO A 85 21.97 -1.01 -8.80
CA PRO A 85 21.16 -2.20 -8.52
C PRO A 85 20.11 -2.47 -9.60
N LEU A 86 19.94 -1.57 -10.57
CA LEU A 86 18.93 -1.67 -11.64
C LEU A 86 19.36 -2.53 -12.83
N PHE A 87 20.58 -3.06 -12.82
CA PHE A 87 21.07 -3.98 -13.83
C PHE A 87 21.83 -5.11 -13.16
N ASN A 88 21.56 -6.35 -13.57
CA ASN A 88 22.23 -7.54 -13.05
C ASN A 88 22.84 -8.35 -14.21
N PRO A 89 24.17 -8.57 -14.26
CA PRO A 89 24.80 -9.34 -15.33
C PRO A 89 24.64 -10.86 -15.19
N ASP A 90 24.30 -11.34 -14.00
CA ASP A 90 24.25 -12.77 -13.67
C ASP A 90 22.90 -13.38 -14.11
N ILE A 91 21.86 -12.54 -14.22
CA ILE A 91 20.57 -12.94 -14.82
C ILE A 91 20.71 -13.00 -16.34
N PHE A 92 20.34 -14.13 -16.94
CA PHE A 92 20.45 -14.39 -18.39
C PHE A 92 21.87 -14.16 -18.93
N ALA A 93 22.88 -14.59 -18.17
CA ALA A 93 24.28 -14.55 -18.62
C ALA A 93 24.44 -15.21 -20.01
N PRO A 94 25.29 -14.66 -20.90
CA PRO A 94 26.22 -13.55 -20.66
C PRO A 94 25.63 -12.15 -20.94
N VAL A 95 24.35 -12.03 -21.29
CA VAL A 95 23.76 -10.75 -21.72
C VAL A 95 23.45 -9.83 -20.53
N GLY A 96 23.05 -10.42 -19.40
CA GLY A 96 22.55 -9.65 -18.26
C GLY A 96 21.11 -9.19 -18.46
N TYR A 97 20.52 -8.64 -17.40
CA TYR A 97 19.15 -8.15 -17.40
C TYR A 97 18.99 -6.80 -16.71
N PRO A 98 18.34 -5.81 -17.37
CA PRO A 98 17.96 -4.55 -16.75
C PRO A 98 16.74 -4.76 -15.83
N LEU A 99 16.99 -4.92 -14.53
CA LEU A 99 15.97 -5.03 -13.48
C LEU A 99 15.01 -3.83 -13.42
N ALA A 100 15.39 -2.66 -13.96
CA ALA A 100 14.46 -1.55 -14.13
C ALA A 100 13.25 -1.88 -15.04
N LEU A 101 13.35 -2.91 -15.89
CA LEU A 101 12.31 -3.31 -16.84
C LEU A 101 11.43 -4.47 -16.36
N SER A 102 11.74 -5.11 -15.22
CA SER A 102 10.92 -6.21 -14.73
C SER A 102 9.64 -5.69 -14.07
N GLU A 103 9.75 -5.18 -12.83
CA GLU A 103 8.64 -4.64 -12.09
C GLU A 103 9.08 -3.51 -11.16
N THR A 104 8.17 -2.56 -10.94
CA THR A 104 8.46 -1.37 -10.14
C THR A 104 8.41 -1.67 -8.64
N THR A 105 9.50 -2.17 -8.07
CA THR A 105 9.66 -2.41 -6.62
C THR A 105 10.49 -1.35 -5.89
N LEU A 106 10.90 -0.28 -6.59
CA LEU A 106 11.80 0.75 -6.03
C LEU A 106 11.31 1.34 -4.70
N ALA A 107 10.01 1.55 -4.56
CA ALA A 107 9.42 2.06 -3.32
C ALA A 107 9.67 1.15 -2.10
N HIS A 108 9.83 -0.16 -2.33
CA HIS A 108 10.16 -1.14 -1.29
C HIS A 108 11.68 -1.36 -1.18
N LEU A 109 12.40 -1.32 -2.31
CA LEU A 109 13.85 -1.59 -2.35
C LEU A 109 14.70 -0.43 -1.82
N LEU A 110 14.28 0.82 -1.98
CA LEU A 110 15.02 1.97 -1.41
C LEU A 110 15.12 1.90 0.12
N PRO A 111 14.01 1.72 0.88
CA PRO A 111 14.10 1.56 2.32
C PRO A 111 14.70 0.22 2.76
N SER A 112 14.85 -0.76 1.86
CA SER A 112 15.43 -2.06 2.23
C SER A 112 16.90 -1.96 2.62
N LEU A 113 17.67 -1.03 2.05
CA LEU A 113 19.11 -0.90 2.33
C LEU A 113 19.42 -0.67 3.82
N PRO A 114 18.91 0.39 4.49
CA PRO A 114 19.18 0.59 5.91
C PRO A 114 18.63 -0.54 6.78
N LEU A 115 17.50 -1.16 6.40
CA LEU A 115 16.92 -2.29 7.13
C LEU A 115 17.81 -3.54 7.02
N THR A 116 18.33 -3.83 5.82
CA THR A 116 19.24 -4.96 5.59
C THR A 116 20.55 -4.78 6.37
N LEU A 117 21.07 -3.55 6.43
CA LEU A 117 22.26 -3.24 7.23
C LEU A 117 22.05 -3.43 8.75
N ALA A 118 20.84 -3.14 9.24
CA ALA A 118 20.54 -3.24 10.67
C ALA A 118 20.10 -4.65 11.11
N PHE A 119 19.35 -5.36 10.27
CA PHE A 119 18.61 -6.57 10.66
C PHE A 119 18.85 -7.78 9.75
N GLY A 120 19.56 -7.63 8.63
CA GLY A 120 19.71 -8.66 7.61
C GLY A 120 18.55 -8.69 6.61
N GLU A 121 18.73 -9.48 5.55
CA GLU A 121 17.88 -9.50 4.36
C GLU A 121 16.48 -10.04 4.68
N VAL A 122 16.40 -11.13 5.45
CA VAL A 122 15.13 -11.81 5.81
C VAL A 122 14.26 -10.89 6.65
N ALA A 123 14.86 -10.27 7.69
CA ALA A 123 14.16 -9.32 8.53
C ALA A 123 13.75 -8.07 7.76
N SER A 124 14.61 -7.56 6.87
CA SER A 124 14.30 -6.43 6.00
C SER A 124 13.07 -6.70 5.14
N TYR A 125 13.01 -7.84 4.46
CA TYR A 125 11.85 -8.25 3.66
C TYR A 125 10.55 -8.32 4.50
N ASN A 126 10.59 -9.00 5.65
CA ASN A 126 9.42 -9.14 6.52
C ASN A 126 8.98 -7.82 7.15
N LEU A 127 9.93 -6.94 7.49
CA LEU A 127 9.64 -5.59 7.99
C LEU A 127 8.97 -4.72 6.93
N LEU A 128 9.42 -4.78 5.68
CA LEU A 128 8.76 -4.10 4.55
C LEU A 128 7.34 -4.62 4.34
N MET A 129 7.16 -5.95 4.45
CA MET A 129 5.86 -6.60 4.37
C MET A 129 4.93 -6.09 5.48
N LEU A 130 5.36 -6.12 6.75
CA LEU A 130 4.59 -5.61 7.89
C LEU A 130 4.29 -4.10 7.77
N ALA A 131 5.30 -3.30 7.41
CA ALA A 131 5.15 -1.87 7.21
C ALA A 131 4.08 -1.56 6.15
N SER A 132 3.98 -2.38 5.11
CA SER A 132 2.94 -2.21 4.09
C SER A 132 1.51 -2.30 4.66
N PHE A 133 1.26 -3.18 5.65
CA PHE A 133 -0.04 -3.32 6.32
C PHE A 133 -0.33 -2.09 7.17
N VAL A 134 0.67 -1.63 7.94
CA VAL A 134 0.58 -0.43 8.78
C VAL A 134 0.26 0.79 7.92
N LEU A 135 1.04 1.03 6.88
CA LEU A 135 0.88 2.18 5.98
C LEU A 135 -0.45 2.15 5.23
N SER A 136 -0.90 0.96 4.78
CA SER A 136 -2.17 0.83 4.08
C SER A 136 -3.36 1.11 4.98
N GLY A 137 -3.33 0.61 6.22
CA GLY A 137 -4.37 0.86 7.21
C GLY A 137 -4.43 2.34 7.61
N LEU A 138 -3.28 2.95 7.87
CA LEU A 138 -3.17 4.38 8.16
C LEU A 138 -3.66 5.26 7.03
N ALA A 139 -3.24 4.99 5.80
CA ALA A 139 -3.63 5.78 4.65
C ALA A 139 -5.14 5.72 4.38
N MET A 140 -5.74 4.53 4.45
CA MET A 140 -7.18 4.37 4.30
C MET A 140 -7.95 4.98 5.49
N TRP A 141 -7.44 4.84 6.72
CA TRP A 141 -8.02 5.49 7.88
C TRP A 141 -8.07 7.02 7.71
N LEU A 142 -6.97 7.63 7.23
CA LEU A 142 -6.91 9.07 6.96
C LEU A 142 -7.92 9.50 5.88
N LEU A 143 -8.00 8.74 4.79
CA LEU A 143 -8.96 9.00 3.72
C LEU A 143 -10.41 8.91 4.23
N ALA A 144 -10.76 7.81 4.90
CA ALA A 144 -12.11 7.59 5.40
C ALA A 144 -12.49 8.58 6.52
N TRP A 145 -11.57 8.91 7.42
CA TRP A 145 -11.78 9.95 8.43
C TRP A 145 -12.08 11.29 7.79
N ARG A 146 -11.35 11.65 6.73
CA ARG A 146 -11.59 12.89 6.01
C ARG A 146 -12.92 12.91 5.27
N LEU A 147 -13.32 11.80 4.65
CA LEU A 147 -14.57 11.75 3.87
C LEU A 147 -15.81 11.69 4.76
N THR A 148 -15.70 11.06 5.94
CA THR A 148 -16.86 10.75 6.80
C THR A 148 -16.92 11.58 8.09
N GLY A 149 -15.79 12.08 8.57
CA GLY A 149 -15.65 12.67 9.91
C GLY A 149 -16.01 11.72 11.06
N GLN A 150 -16.08 10.41 10.81
CA GLN A 150 -16.48 9.40 11.80
C GLN A 150 -15.33 8.42 12.09
N ARG A 151 -14.93 8.33 13.37
CA ARG A 151 -13.74 7.55 13.77
C ARG A 151 -13.97 6.06 13.56
N GLY A 152 -15.16 5.57 13.91
CA GLY A 152 -15.54 4.16 13.73
C GLY A 152 -15.53 3.74 12.26
N ALA A 153 -16.11 4.54 11.37
CA ALA A 153 -16.08 4.28 9.94
C ALA A 153 -14.65 4.28 9.38
N ALA A 154 -13.80 5.21 9.83
CA ALA A 154 -12.40 5.27 9.44
C ALA A 154 -11.60 4.04 9.89
N TRP A 155 -11.83 3.57 11.13
CA TRP A 155 -11.23 2.34 11.65
C TRP A 155 -11.64 1.12 10.85
N LEU A 156 -12.94 0.94 10.61
CA LEU A 156 -13.45 -0.19 9.84
C LEU A 156 -12.90 -0.17 8.40
N ALA A 157 -12.89 0.99 7.75
CA ALA A 157 -12.35 1.14 6.40
C ALA A 157 -10.86 0.79 6.34
N GLY A 158 -10.06 1.30 7.28
CA GLY A 158 -8.64 0.97 7.39
C GLY A 158 -8.42 -0.53 7.59
N LEU A 159 -9.25 -1.18 8.41
CA LEU A 159 -9.08 -2.59 8.78
C LEU A 159 -9.39 -3.50 7.59
N VAL A 160 -10.53 -3.26 6.95
CA VAL A 160 -10.95 -3.98 5.75
C VAL A 160 -9.95 -3.77 4.62
N TRP A 161 -9.41 -2.55 4.46
CA TRP A 161 -8.42 -2.27 3.42
C TRP A 161 -7.09 -2.98 3.68
N ALA A 162 -6.50 -2.77 4.86
CA ALA A 162 -5.18 -3.30 5.20
C ALA A 162 -5.15 -4.82 5.28
N PHE A 163 -6.22 -5.45 5.76
CA PHE A 163 -6.29 -6.91 5.96
C PHE A 163 -7.30 -7.58 5.04
N SER A 164 -7.56 -6.97 3.87
CA SER A 164 -8.40 -7.59 2.85
C SER A 164 -7.88 -8.96 2.43
N PRO A 165 -8.76 -9.90 2.00
CA PRO A 165 -8.35 -11.20 1.49
C PRO A 165 -7.31 -11.12 0.37
N TYR A 166 -7.40 -10.08 -0.48
CA TYR A 166 -6.40 -9.79 -1.50
C TYR A 166 -5.00 -9.64 -0.87
N ARG A 167 -4.83 -8.80 0.15
CA ARG A 167 -3.52 -8.55 0.75
C ARG A 167 -2.99 -9.76 1.50
N VAL A 168 -3.86 -10.49 2.19
CA VAL A 168 -3.47 -11.73 2.91
C VAL A 168 -3.03 -12.81 1.92
N ALA A 169 -3.71 -12.97 0.79
CA ALA A 169 -3.31 -13.92 -0.25
C ALA A 169 -1.93 -13.58 -0.84
N HIS A 170 -1.65 -12.31 -1.08
CA HIS A 170 -0.37 -11.86 -1.63
C HIS A 170 0.78 -11.89 -0.61
N LEU A 171 0.49 -11.70 0.69
CA LEU A 171 1.43 -12.02 1.76
C LEU A 171 1.83 -13.50 1.70
N GLY A 172 0.84 -14.40 1.57
CA GLY A 172 1.07 -15.85 1.48
C GLY A 172 1.76 -16.31 0.19
N ALA A 173 1.72 -15.52 -0.87
CA ALA A 173 2.42 -15.80 -2.13
C ALA A 173 3.78 -15.07 -2.23
N GLY A 174 4.07 -14.12 -1.32
CA GLY A 174 5.33 -13.39 -1.29
C GLY A 174 5.42 -12.16 -2.19
N HIS A 175 4.32 -11.71 -2.77
CA HIS A 175 4.27 -10.63 -3.78
C HIS A 175 4.48 -9.22 -3.18
N LEU A 176 5.72 -8.88 -2.81
CA LEU A 176 6.07 -7.59 -2.22
C LEU A 176 5.60 -6.34 -3.03
N PRO A 177 5.74 -6.25 -4.36
CA PRO A 177 5.28 -5.07 -5.11
C PRO A 177 3.78 -4.83 -4.99
N LEU A 178 2.98 -5.89 -4.86
CA LEU A 178 1.52 -5.81 -4.76
C LEU A 178 1.04 -5.38 -3.37
N MET A 179 1.97 -5.21 -2.42
CA MET A 179 1.71 -4.74 -1.05
C MET A 179 1.72 -3.23 -0.90
N GLY A 180 2.15 -2.48 -1.92
CA GLY A 180 2.14 -1.02 -1.97
C GLY A 180 0.74 -0.38 -2.06
N THR A 181 -0.30 -0.98 -1.48
CA THR A 181 -1.69 -0.49 -1.63
C THR A 181 -1.98 0.78 -0.83
N ALA A 182 -1.05 1.27 -0.01
CA ALA A 182 -1.16 2.57 0.67
C ALA A 182 -1.18 3.75 -0.31
N TRP A 183 -0.54 3.62 -1.49
CA TRP A 183 -0.49 4.68 -2.49
C TRP A 183 -1.88 5.05 -3.01
N LEU A 184 -2.78 4.09 -3.18
CA LEU A 184 -4.15 4.35 -3.67
C LEU A 184 -4.95 5.30 -2.77
N PRO A 185 -5.16 5.01 -1.46
CA PRO A 185 -5.88 5.92 -0.58
C PRO A 185 -5.14 7.25 -0.40
N LEU A 186 -3.81 7.28 -0.42
CA LEU A 186 -3.05 8.54 -0.42
C LEU A 186 -3.32 9.36 -1.68
N CYS A 187 -3.30 8.76 -2.87
CA CYS A 187 -3.64 9.43 -4.12
C CYS A 187 -5.04 10.05 -4.06
N PHE A 188 -6.05 9.30 -3.60
CA PHE A 188 -7.40 9.85 -3.43
C PHE A 188 -7.47 10.94 -2.36
N LEU A 189 -6.76 10.76 -1.24
CA LEU A 189 -6.70 11.75 -0.17
C LEU A 189 -6.14 13.08 -0.69
N TYR A 190 -5.02 13.05 -1.41
CA TYR A 190 -4.38 14.26 -1.94
C TYR A 190 -5.12 14.82 -3.16
N ALA A 191 -5.74 13.99 -4.00
CA ALA A 191 -6.61 14.45 -5.08
C ALA A 191 -7.84 15.21 -4.56
N ASP A 192 -8.56 14.64 -3.57
CA ASP A 192 -9.67 15.33 -2.89
C ASP A 192 -9.21 16.67 -2.29
N ARG A 193 -7.95 16.74 -1.87
CA ARG A 193 -7.31 17.94 -1.31
C ARG A 193 -7.07 19.00 -2.35
N ALA A 194 -6.37 18.65 -3.42
CA ALA A 194 -6.06 19.57 -4.52
C ALA A 194 -7.34 20.16 -5.14
N ILE A 195 -8.38 19.33 -5.32
CA ILE A 195 -9.65 19.75 -5.91
C ILE A 195 -10.41 20.72 -4.99
N ARG A 196 -10.45 20.45 -3.67
CA ARG A 196 -11.27 21.23 -2.73
C ARG A 196 -10.57 22.45 -2.14
N SER A 197 -9.24 22.42 -2.00
CA SER A 197 -8.48 23.53 -1.40
C SER A 197 -8.17 24.63 -2.41
N GLY A 198 -8.24 24.35 -3.72
CA GLY A 198 -7.81 25.25 -4.79
C GLY A 198 -6.31 25.59 -4.75
N ARG A 199 -5.54 25.01 -3.81
CA ARG A 199 -4.11 25.27 -3.62
C ARG A 199 -3.31 24.18 -4.33
N ARG A 200 -2.46 24.60 -5.26
CA ARG A 200 -1.53 23.73 -5.99
C ARG A 200 -0.33 23.24 -5.15
N ARG A 201 -0.26 23.58 -3.86
CA ARG A 201 0.86 23.25 -2.99
C ARG A 201 0.32 22.94 -1.58
N ASP A 202 0.42 21.68 -1.21
CA ASP A 202 0.39 21.24 0.19
C ASP A 202 1.86 21.00 0.57
N GLY A 203 2.38 21.81 1.49
CA GLY A 203 3.71 21.64 2.08
C GLY A 203 3.70 20.61 3.20
#